data_AF-A0A2X1NGP5-F1
#
_entry.id   AF-A0A2X1NGP5-F1
#
_cell.length_a   1.000
_cell.length_b   1.000
_cell.length_c   1.000
_cell.angle_alpha   90.00
_cell.angle_beta   90.00
_cell.angle_gamma   90.00
#
_symmetry.space_group_name_H-M   'P 1'
#
loop_
_entity.id
_entity.type
_entity.pdbx_description
1 polymer ?
#
loop_
_entity_poly.entity_id
_entity_poly.type
_entity_poly.pdbx_seq_one_letter_code
_entity_poly.pdbx_strand_id
1 'polypeptide(L)'
;MELRLFNYLVERKDLIQIPVYPFEREWTHFTSMTYIDEFSELHGKDVPVREALAGQVPSAGVGTCFSRRAVTALLADGDGIAFDVQSLTEDYDIGFRLKEKV
;
A
#
# COMPACT_ATOMS: atom_id res chain seq x y z
N MET A 1 -13.38 -6.69 -9.88
CA MET A 1 -12.23 -7.29 -10.60
C MET A 1 -11.00 -7.42 -9.71
N GLU A 2 -10.75 -6.45 -8.84
CA GLU A 2 -9.69 -6.42 -7.81
C GLU A 2 -9.39 -7.77 -7.14
N LEU A 3 -10.39 -8.43 -6.50
CA LEU A 3 -10.16 -9.69 -5.79
C LEU A 3 -9.58 -10.82 -6.67
N ARG A 4 -9.91 -10.85 -7.96
CA ARG A 4 -9.33 -11.83 -8.91
C ARG A 4 -7.87 -11.51 -9.22
N LEU A 5 -7.54 -10.22 -9.34
CA LEU A 5 -6.16 -9.77 -9.53
C LEU A 5 -5.32 -10.08 -8.30
N PHE A 6 -5.82 -9.79 -7.09
CA PHE A 6 -5.18 -10.19 -5.84
C PHE A 6 -4.92 -11.69 -5.79
N ASN A 7 -5.94 -12.51 -6.05
CA ASN A 7 -5.77 -13.96 -6.05
C ASN A 7 -4.73 -14.45 -7.06
N TYR A 8 -4.58 -13.78 -8.20
CA TYR A 8 -3.57 -14.10 -9.22
C TYR A 8 -2.15 -13.65 -8.87
N LEU A 9 -2.00 -12.57 -8.09
CA LEU A 9 -0.71 -11.99 -7.71
C LEU A 9 -0.19 -12.51 -6.37
N VAL A 10 -1.07 -12.84 -5.42
CA VAL A 10 -0.74 -13.13 -4.02
C VAL A 10 0.16 -14.36 -3.83
N GLU A 11 0.18 -15.27 -4.81
CA GLU A 11 1.12 -16.38 -4.81
C GLU A 11 2.58 -15.91 -4.92
N ARG A 12 2.82 -14.85 -5.71
CA ARG A 12 4.14 -14.31 -6.06
C ARG A 12 4.53 -13.05 -5.30
N LYS A 13 3.56 -12.31 -4.75
CA LYS A 13 3.76 -11.03 -4.08
C LYS A 13 3.09 -11.06 -2.71
N ASP A 14 3.86 -10.74 -1.66
CA ASP A 14 3.39 -10.76 -0.28
C ASP A 14 2.60 -9.51 0.13
N LEU A 15 2.86 -8.40 -0.55
CA LEU A 15 2.13 -7.14 -0.45
C LEU A 15 1.79 -6.66 -1.86
N ILE A 16 0.52 -6.38 -2.10
CA ILE A 16 0.00 -5.87 -3.38
C ILE A 16 -0.81 -4.61 -3.10
N GLN A 17 -0.43 -3.51 -3.72
CA GLN A 17 -1.19 -2.26 -3.73
C GLN A 17 -1.69 -2.02 -5.16
N ILE A 18 -3.00 -1.92 -5.36
CA ILE A 18 -3.52 -1.45 -6.65
C ILE A 18 -3.50 0.08 -6.70
N PRO A 19 -3.44 0.68 -7.92
CA PRO A 19 -3.61 2.12 -8.06
C PRO A 19 -4.94 2.58 -7.46
N VAL A 20 -4.86 3.61 -6.63
CA VAL A 20 -6.02 4.30 -6.06
C VAL A 20 -6.20 5.58 -6.85
N TYR A 21 -7.42 5.87 -7.26
CA TYR A 21 -7.74 7.10 -7.98
C TYR A 21 -8.50 8.05 -7.06
N PRO A 22 -8.10 9.32 -6.99
CA PRO A 22 -8.79 10.29 -6.18
C PRO A 22 -10.11 10.71 -6.86
N PHE A 23 -11.08 11.16 -6.07
CA PHE A 23 -12.35 11.66 -6.59
C PHE A 23 -12.22 13.12 -7.03
N GLU A 24 -12.75 13.43 -8.22
CA GLU A 24 -12.77 14.80 -8.75
C GLU A 24 -13.59 15.75 -7.86
N ARG A 25 -13.15 17.00 -7.78
CA ARG A 25 -13.79 18.08 -7.02
C ARG A 25 -13.91 19.31 -7.91
N GLU A 26 -14.81 20.21 -7.53
CA GLU A 26 -14.93 21.52 -8.17
C GLU A 26 -13.56 22.23 -8.20
N TRP A 27 -13.22 22.83 -9.33
CA TRP A 27 -11.91 23.45 -9.56
C TRP A 27 -11.59 24.59 -8.56
N THR A 28 -12.61 25.17 -7.93
CA THR A 28 -12.49 26.21 -6.90
C THR A 28 -12.06 25.66 -5.53
N HIS A 29 -12.12 24.34 -5.32
CA HIS A 29 -11.66 23.70 -4.08
C HIS A 29 -10.15 23.47 -4.10
N PHE A 30 -9.37 24.56 -4.10
CA PHE A 30 -7.92 24.53 -4.30
C PHE A 30 -7.18 23.51 -3.41
N THR A 31 -7.50 23.40 -2.12
CA THR A 31 -6.88 22.40 -1.23
C THR A 31 -7.11 20.97 -1.71
N SER A 32 -8.34 20.65 -2.12
CA SER A 32 -8.66 19.31 -2.63
C SER A 32 -8.02 19.06 -3.99
N MET A 33 -7.97 20.07 -4.86
CA MET A 33 -7.36 19.96 -6.19
C MET A 33 -5.86 19.72 -6.09
N THR A 34 -5.14 20.47 -5.24
CA THR A 34 -3.72 20.22 -4.98
C THR A 34 -3.48 18.82 -4.43
N TYR A 35 -4.32 18.37 -3.49
CA TYR A 35 -4.22 17.01 -2.96
C TYR A 35 -4.45 15.95 -4.05
N ILE A 36 -5.41 16.15 -4.95
CA ILE A 36 -5.67 15.26 -6.10
C ILE A 36 -4.44 15.17 -7.00
N ASP A 37 -3.81 16.31 -7.31
CA ASP A 37 -2.63 16.35 -8.18
C ASP A 37 -1.45 15.59 -7.55
N GLU A 38 -1.14 15.88 -6.28
CA GLU A 38 -0.08 15.19 -5.53
C GLU A 38 -0.36 13.68 -5.41
N PHE A 39 -1.60 13.30 -5.11
CA PHE A 39 -2.00 11.90 -4.97
C PHE A 39 -1.90 11.16 -6.30
N SER A 40 -2.25 11.81 -7.40
CA SER A 40 -2.15 11.25 -8.75
C SER A 40 -0.70 11.03 -9.17
N GLU A 41 0.20 11.97 -8.85
CA GLU A 41 1.64 11.77 -9.06
C GLU A 41 2.18 10.61 -8.23
N LEU A 42 1.82 10.54 -6.94
CA LEU A 42 2.29 9.50 -6.04
C LEU A 42 1.90 8.10 -6.54
N HIS A 43 0.61 7.88 -6.83
CA HIS A 43 0.10 6.57 -7.22
C HIS A 43 0.38 6.22 -8.71
N GLY A 44 0.46 7.23 -9.58
CA GLY A 44 0.67 7.03 -11.02
C GLY A 44 2.13 6.91 -11.44
N LYS A 45 3.05 7.52 -10.68
CA LYS A 45 4.47 7.64 -11.05
C LYS A 45 5.39 7.12 -9.95
N ASP A 46 5.29 7.67 -8.74
CA ASP A 46 6.31 7.43 -7.71
C ASP A 46 6.27 6.00 -7.16
N VAL A 47 5.08 5.48 -6.84
CA VAL A 47 4.93 4.12 -6.32
C VAL A 47 5.41 3.06 -7.33
N PRO A 48 5.00 3.08 -8.62
CA PRO A 48 5.53 2.16 -9.61
C PRO A 48 7.06 2.27 -9.81
N VAL A 49 7.60 3.48 -9.84
CA VAL A 49 9.05 3.70 -9.96
C VAL A 49 9.78 3.14 -8.73
N ARG A 50 9.22 3.32 -7.53
CA ARG A 50 9.79 2.80 -6.28
C ARG A 50 9.77 1.28 -6.24
N GLU A 51 8.70 0.63 -6.73
CA GLU A 51 8.68 -0.83 -6.89
C GLU A 51 9.82 -1.29 -7.81
N ALA A 52 9.94 -0.65 -8.98
CA ALA A 52 10.92 -1.04 -10.00
C ALA A 52 12.36 -0.89 -9.51
N LEU A 53 12.66 0.13 -8.70
CA LEU A 53 14.02 0.41 -8.23
C LEU A 53 14.35 -0.28 -6.90
N ALA A 54 13.41 -0.33 -5.96
CA ALA A 54 13.66 -0.73 -4.57
C ALA A 54 12.91 -2.00 -4.14
N GLY A 55 12.09 -2.59 -5.03
CA GLY A 55 11.33 -3.80 -4.78
C GLY A 55 10.23 -3.66 -3.72
N GLN A 56 9.92 -2.43 -3.31
CA GLN A 56 9.01 -2.14 -2.21
C GLN A 56 7.93 -1.16 -2.63
N VAL A 57 6.70 -1.45 -2.23
CA VAL A 57 5.54 -0.58 -2.37
C VAL A 57 4.93 -0.35 -1.00
N PRO A 58 4.67 0.91 -0.59
CA PRO A 58 3.91 1.17 0.63
C PRO A 58 2.43 0.83 0.42
N SER A 59 1.76 0.41 1.50
CA SER A 59 0.30 0.34 1.54
C SER A 59 -0.27 1.74 1.71
N ALA A 60 -1.39 2.01 1.05
CA ALA A 60 -2.16 3.25 1.16
C ALA A 60 -3.43 3.08 2.02
N GLY A 61 -3.52 1.98 2.77
CA GLY A 61 -4.64 1.67 3.67
C GLY A 61 -5.91 1.20 2.96
N VAL A 62 -5.99 1.36 1.63
CA VAL A 62 -7.08 0.90 0.77
C VAL A 62 -6.52 0.23 -0.49
N GLY A 63 -7.30 -0.63 -1.12
CA GLY A 63 -6.86 -1.34 -2.34
C GLY A 63 -5.60 -2.21 -2.11
N THR A 64 -5.40 -2.66 -0.87
CA THR A 64 -4.22 -3.40 -0.45
C THR A 64 -4.58 -4.86 -0.17
N CYS A 65 -3.72 -5.77 -0.61
CA CYS A 65 -3.80 -7.19 -0.30
C CYS A 65 -2.50 -7.69 0.30
N PHE A 66 -2.62 -8.45 1.38
CA PHE A 66 -1.53 -9.15 2.03
C PHE A 66 -1.68 -10.66 1.80
N SER A 67 -0.58 -11.34 1.49
CA SER A 67 -0.59 -12.80 1.50
C SER A 67 -0.76 -13.32 2.93
N ARG A 68 -1.28 -14.55 3.05
CA ARG A 68 -1.34 -15.23 4.36
C ARG A 68 0.05 -15.33 5.00
N ARG A 69 1.10 -15.56 4.20
CA ARG A 69 2.48 -15.69 4.68
C ARG A 69 2.95 -14.38 5.31
N ALA A 70 2.68 -13.27 4.63
CA ALA A 70 3.01 -11.92 5.11
C ALA A 70 2.35 -11.64 6.46
N VAL A 71 1.04 -11.89 6.57
CA VAL A 71 0.30 -11.70 7.83
C VAL A 71 0.85 -12.58 8.94
N THR A 72 1.12 -13.86 8.68
CA THR A 72 1.72 -14.75 9.69
C THR A 72 3.10 -14.29 10.13
N ALA A 73 3.94 -13.80 9.21
CA ALA A 73 5.26 -13.26 9.53
C ALA A 73 5.18 -11.98 10.38
N LEU A 74 4.22 -11.09 10.08
CA LEU A 74 3.98 -9.87 10.86
C LEU A 74 3.45 -10.18 12.27
N LEU A 75 2.55 -11.16 12.39
CA LEU A 75 2.04 -11.60 13.70
C LEU A 75 3.14 -12.21 14.56
N ALA A 76 4.03 -13.02 13.98
CA ALA A 76 5.14 -13.61 14.72
C ALA A 76 6.15 -12.55 15.21
N ASP A 77 6.30 -11.46 14.45
CA ASP A 77 7.20 -10.36 14.73
C ASP A 77 6.65 -9.37 15.77
N GLY A 78 5.35 -9.08 15.69
CA GLY A 78 4.67 -8.13 16.57
C GLY A 78 3.97 -8.76 17.77
N ASP A 79 4.42 -9.93 18.25
CA ASP A 79 3.83 -10.64 19.41
C ASP A 79 2.30 -10.80 19.32
N GLY A 80 1.83 -11.26 18.15
CA GLY A 80 0.41 -11.42 17.85
C GLY A 80 -0.28 -10.16 17.29
N ILE A 81 0.44 -9.05 17.12
CA ILE A 81 -0.06 -7.80 16.54
C ILE A 81 0.59 -7.57 15.17
N ALA A 82 -0.18 -7.74 14.10
CA ALA A 82 0.33 -7.51 12.75
C ALA A 82 0.44 -6.00 12.41
N PHE A 83 -0.58 -5.23 12.80
CA PHE A 83 -0.72 -3.80 12.54
C PHE A 83 -0.58 -3.04 13.85
N ASP A 84 0.42 -2.16 13.95
CA ASP A 84 0.66 -1.40 15.18
C ASP A 84 -0.47 -0.40 15.43
N VAL A 85 -1.23 -0.63 16.50
CA VAL A 85 -2.37 0.20 16.91
C VAL A 85 -1.96 1.55 17.51
N GLN A 86 -0.67 1.79 17.74
CA GLN A 86 -0.14 3.07 18.20
C GLN A 86 0.41 3.93 17.05
N SER A 87 0.53 3.38 15.85
CA SER A 87 0.97 4.10 14.66
C SER A 87 -0.22 4.77 13.95
N LEU A 88 -0.02 6.00 13.46
CA LEU A 88 -0.96 6.70 12.57
C LEU A 88 -0.72 6.38 11.08
N THR A 89 0.30 5.59 10.79
CA THR A 89 0.74 5.19 9.44
C THR A 89 1.16 3.72 9.47
N GLU A 90 0.35 2.88 10.12
CA GLU A 90 0.62 1.45 10.31
C GLU A 90 0.72 0.71 8.97
N ASP A 91 -0.04 1.16 7.98
CA ASP A 91 -0.01 0.67 6.62
C ASP A 91 1.34 0.90 5.93
N TYR A 92 1.92 2.08 6.10
CA TYR A 92 3.21 2.46 5.55
C TYR A 92 4.36 1.72 6.25
N ASP A 93 4.28 1.57 7.58
CA ASP A 93 5.26 0.84 8.41
C ASP A 93 5.41 -0.63 7.97
N ILE A 94 4.29 -1.31 7.72
CA ILE A 94 4.29 -2.73 7.32
C ILE A 94 5.04 -2.95 6.01
N GLY A 95 4.98 -2.00 5.09
CA GLY A 95 5.74 -2.07 3.84
C GLY A 95 7.24 -2.22 4.08
N PHE A 96 7.79 -1.61 5.13
CA PHE A 96 9.20 -1.78 5.51
C PHE A 96 9.44 -3.08 6.25
N ARG A 97 8.60 -3.40 7.25
CA ARG A 97 8.75 -4.63 8.05
C ARG A 97 8.67 -5.89 7.20
N LEU A 98 7.87 -5.88 6.14
CA LEU A 98 7.81 -7.00 5.18
C LEU A 98 9.05 -7.05 4.29
N LYS A 99 9.62 -5.92 3.88
CA LYS A 99 10.84 -5.89 3.07
C LYS A 99 12.02 -6.50 3.81
N GLU A 100 12.15 -6.28 5.12
CA GLU A 100 13.22 -6.88 5.92
C GLU A 100 13.15 -8.41 6.02
N LYS A 101 12.01 -9.00 5.61
CA LYS A 101 11.73 -10.44 5.74
C LYS A 101 11.75 -11.19 4.40
N VAL A 102 11.94 -10.50 3.28
CA VAL A 102 12.02 -11.06 1.92
C VAL A 102 13.45 -11.12 1.43
#